data_AF-A0A8H3J875-F1
#
_entry.id   AF-A0A8H3J875-F1
#
_cell.length_a   1.000
_cell.length_b   1.000
_cell.length_c   1.000
_cell.angle_alpha   90.00
_cell.angle_beta   90.00
_cell.angle_gamma   90.00
#
_symmetry.space_group_name_H-M   'P 1'
#
loop_
_entity.id
_entity.type
_entity.pdbx_description
1 polymer ?
#
loop_
_entity_poly.entity_id
_entity_poly.type
_entity_poly.pdbx_seq_one_letter_code
_entity_poly.pdbx_strand_id
1 'polypeptide(L)'
;MGVWHRSLSRFFSPDEPHAAEPQVDQESNLHLEKPISEPLLKAISTNDLPTLRALLETQDRQLFSQIAQNGTPEAAAYLLSRHTVPEDYSQYIGSADPILHPTQYLIRESARYGNAPLFRYLLTQYPAIFSSQRWNNESILLSAMQGGVGIWRVILDYYPAWKDAEFAGHHGCVLEFLVDRDKKELIEFLLQEGLDTDRAGDPVLELARRRGAGKEVLDLIRKYGG
;
A
#
# COMPACT_ATOMS: atom_id res chain seq x y z
N MET A 1 33.06 50.70 16.12
CA MET A 1 33.38 50.48 17.55
C MET A 1 32.17 50.88 18.37
N GLY A 2 31.55 49.91 19.04
CA GLY A 2 30.37 50.13 19.87
C GLY A 2 30.15 48.89 20.72
N VAL A 3 30.89 48.82 21.81
CA VAL A 3 30.81 47.77 22.83
C VAL A 3 29.68 48.13 23.78
N TRP A 4 28.72 47.25 23.98
CA TRP A 4 27.80 47.30 25.12
C TRP A 4 27.92 46.01 25.92
N HIS A 5 28.49 46.15 27.11
CA HIS A 5 28.32 45.26 28.25
C HIS A 5 26.84 45.16 28.63
N ARG A 6 26.40 43.98 29.06
CA ARG A 6 26.00 43.70 30.46
C ARG A 6 25.59 42.25 30.65
N SER A 7 26.25 41.60 31.60
CA SER A 7 25.75 40.45 32.35
C SER A 7 24.37 40.75 32.93
N LEU A 8 23.56 39.70 33.13
CA LEU A 8 23.01 39.35 34.45
C LEU A 8 22.35 37.96 34.36
N SER A 9 22.97 37.01 35.05
CA SER A 9 22.33 35.78 35.51
C SER A 9 21.42 36.08 36.71
N ARG A 10 20.49 35.14 36.97
CA ARG A 10 19.53 35.01 38.09
C ARG A 10 18.21 35.75 37.83
N PHE A 11 17.04 35.12 37.89
CA PHE A 11 16.55 34.18 38.90
C PHE A 11 15.62 33.12 38.29
N PHE A 12 15.81 31.86 38.70
CA PHE A 12 14.74 30.87 38.77
C PHE A 12 13.86 31.24 39.97
N SER A 13 12.55 31.33 39.75
CA SER A 13 11.53 31.08 40.76
C SER A 13 10.52 30.11 40.15
N PRO A 14 10.26 28.95 40.78
CA PRO A 14 9.28 27.97 40.32
C PRO A 14 7.96 28.26 41.03
N ASP A 15 7.01 28.92 40.37
CA ASP A 15 5.60 28.95 40.77
C ASP A 15 4.81 29.85 39.79
N GLU A 16 4.46 29.31 38.62
CA GLU A 16 3.32 29.81 37.86
C GLU A 16 2.49 28.60 37.37
N PRO A 17 1.18 28.58 37.62
CA PRO A 17 0.32 27.47 37.24
C PRO A 17 0.16 27.44 35.72
N HIS A 18 0.41 26.26 35.14
CA HIS A 18 0.21 25.95 33.73
C HIS A 18 -1.14 26.49 33.22
N ALA A 19 -1.07 27.45 32.30
CA ALA A 19 -2.20 27.78 31.44
C ALA A 19 -2.59 26.51 30.68
N ALA A 20 -3.81 26.03 30.95
CA ALA A 20 -4.37 24.87 30.29
C ALA A 20 -4.40 25.11 28.77
N GLU A 21 -3.62 24.32 28.03
CA GLU A 21 -3.77 24.19 26.59
C GLU A 21 -5.20 23.72 26.28
N PRO A 22 -5.84 24.25 25.22
CA PRO A 22 -7.15 23.77 24.83
C PRO A 22 -7.00 22.31 24.41
N GLN A 23 -7.61 21.42 25.19
CA GLN A 23 -7.80 20.03 24.80
C GLN A 23 -8.56 20.04 23.47
N VAL A 24 -7.85 19.67 22.41
CA VAL A 24 -8.47 19.31 21.14
C VAL A 24 -9.28 18.05 21.44
N ASP A 25 -10.60 18.20 21.43
CA ASP A 25 -11.56 17.11 21.54
C ASP A 25 -11.26 16.05 20.47
N GLN A 26 -10.47 15.04 20.84
CA GLN A 26 -10.18 13.84 20.04
C GLN A 26 -11.33 12.82 20.07
N GLU A 27 -12.56 13.25 20.38
CA GLU A 27 -13.72 12.35 20.50
C GLU A 27 -14.88 12.73 19.58
N SER A 28 -14.59 13.10 18.34
CA SER A 28 -15.62 13.20 17.30
C SER A 28 -15.15 12.59 15.98
N ASN A 29 -15.07 11.25 15.95
CA ASN A 29 -15.57 10.38 14.88
C ASN A 29 -14.93 8.97 14.93
N LEU A 30 -15.03 8.30 16.08
CA LEU A 30 -15.20 6.84 16.06
C LEU A 30 -16.68 6.56 15.79
N HIS A 31 -17.11 6.72 14.53
CA HIS A 31 -18.20 5.89 14.07
C HIS A 31 -17.68 4.45 14.13
N LEU A 32 -18.06 3.76 15.20
CA LEU A 32 -17.96 2.31 15.34
C LEU A 32 -18.44 1.69 14.02
N GLU A 33 -17.48 1.32 13.18
CA GLU A 33 -17.70 0.48 12.01
C GLU A 33 -18.46 -0.74 12.53
N LYS A 34 -19.73 -0.89 12.13
CA LYS A 34 -20.50 -2.06 12.52
C LYS A 34 -19.70 -3.30 12.12
N PRO A 35 -19.54 -4.28 13.02
CA PRO A 35 -18.86 -5.52 12.67
C PRO A 35 -19.56 -6.13 11.47
N ILE A 36 -18.77 -6.49 10.47
CA ILE A 36 -19.25 -7.06 9.22
C ILE A 36 -20.01 -8.34 9.56
N SER A 37 -21.21 -8.47 9.00
CA SER A 37 -22.07 -9.61 9.32
C SER A 37 -21.48 -10.91 8.74
N GLU A 38 -21.46 -12.00 9.52
CA GLU A 38 -21.06 -13.33 9.03
C GLU A 38 -21.74 -13.75 7.71
N PRO A 39 -23.03 -13.41 7.46
CA PRO A 39 -23.67 -13.65 6.17
C PRO A 39 -22.93 -13.00 4.99
N LEU A 40 -22.35 -11.81 5.19
CA LEU A 40 -21.61 -11.13 4.13
C LEU A 40 -20.31 -11.86 3.80
N LEU A 41 -19.52 -12.22 4.82
CA LEU A 41 -18.27 -12.96 4.65
C LEU A 41 -18.51 -14.30 3.94
N LYS A 42 -19.56 -15.01 4.36
CA LYS A 42 -19.97 -16.27 3.72
C LYS A 42 -20.33 -16.04 2.26
N ALA A 43 -21.19 -15.07 1.97
CA ALA A 43 -21.64 -14.78 0.60
C ALA A 43 -20.49 -14.41 -0.35
N ILE A 44 -19.48 -13.69 0.13
CA ILE A 44 -18.27 -13.36 -0.64
C ILE A 44 -17.47 -14.63 -0.94
N SER A 45 -17.22 -15.46 0.08
CA SER A 45 -16.43 -16.69 -0.09
C SER A 45 -17.11 -17.74 -0.98
N THR A 46 -18.44 -17.76 -1.01
CA THR A 46 -19.23 -18.73 -1.80
C THR A 46 -19.76 -18.15 -3.11
N ASN A 47 -19.45 -16.90 -3.43
CA ASN A 47 -20.00 -16.18 -4.58
C ASN A 47 -21.55 -16.20 -4.62
N ASP A 48 -22.21 -16.02 -3.46
CA ASP A 48 -23.68 -15.94 -3.35
C ASP A 48 -24.16 -14.55 -3.80
N LEU A 49 -24.31 -14.40 -5.13
CA LEU A 49 -24.73 -13.16 -5.77
C LEU A 49 -26.09 -12.61 -5.25
N PRO A 50 -27.12 -13.44 -4.99
CA PRO A 50 -28.37 -12.98 -4.35
C PRO A 50 -28.16 -12.34 -2.98
N THR A 51 -27.32 -12.93 -2.12
CA THR A 51 -27.05 -12.40 -0.79
C THR A 51 -26.19 -11.13 -0.86
N LEU A 52 -25.19 -11.11 -1.75
CA LEU A 52 -24.41 -9.91 -2.04
C LEU A 52 -25.31 -8.75 -2.52
N ARG A 53 -26.31 -9.05 -3.36
CA ARG A 53 -27.31 -8.06 -3.82
C ARG A 53 -28.06 -7.39 -2.67
N ALA A 54 -28.49 -8.14 -1.67
CA ALA A 54 -29.27 -7.61 -0.54
C ALA A 54 -28.40 -6.77 0.42
N LEU A 55 -27.11 -7.11 0.56
CA LEU A 55 -26.19 -6.44 1.48
C LEU A 55 -25.56 -5.18 0.88
N LEU A 56 -25.47 -5.11 -0.45
CA LEU A 56 -24.93 -4.00 -1.23
C LEU A 56 -25.67 -2.66 -1.03
N GLU A 57 -26.94 -2.67 -0.66
CA GLU A 57 -27.74 -1.44 -0.57
C GLU A 57 -27.34 -0.53 0.63
N THR A 58 -26.38 -0.95 1.48
CA THR A 58 -26.08 -0.24 2.73
C THR A 58 -24.59 -0.03 3.08
N GLN A 59 -23.62 -0.70 2.43
CA GLN A 59 -22.21 -0.71 2.90
C GLN A 59 -21.12 -0.91 1.82
N ASP A 60 -21.11 -0.08 0.77
CA ASP A 60 -20.17 -0.24 -0.36
C ASP A 60 -18.69 -0.35 0.06
N ARG A 61 -18.17 0.54 0.90
CA ARG A 61 -16.72 0.57 1.22
C ARG A 61 -16.24 -0.68 1.97
N GLN A 62 -17.02 -1.21 2.91
CA GLN A 62 -16.66 -2.44 3.63
C GLN A 62 -16.71 -3.65 2.71
N LEU A 63 -17.70 -3.69 1.81
CA LEU A 63 -17.83 -4.74 0.81
C LEU A 63 -16.64 -4.75 -0.15
N PHE A 64 -16.22 -3.59 -0.64
CA PHE A 64 -15.04 -3.43 -1.48
C PHE A 64 -13.77 -3.99 -0.81
N SER A 65 -13.55 -3.67 0.48
CA SER A 65 -12.40 -4.18 1.23
C SER A 65 -12.43 -5.71 1.39
N GLN A 66 -13.60 -6.28 1.67
CA GLN A 66 -13.76 -7.73 1.84
C GLN A 66 -13.60 -8.50 0.52
N ILE A 67 -14.18 -8.00 -0.57
CA ILE A 67 -13.98 -8.58 -1.89
C ILE A 67 -12.51 -8.49 -2.29
N ALA A 68 -11.85 -7.37 -2.03
CA ALA A 68 -10.41 -7.25 -2.25
C ALA A 68 -9.61 -8.29 -1.45
N GLN A 69 -9.97 -8.54 -0.20
CA GLN A 69 -9.26 -9.45 0.69
C GLN A 69 -9.44 -10.92 0.31
N ASN A 70 -10.69 -11.38 0.16
CA ASN A 70 -11.03 -12.79 0.06
C ASN A 70 -12.07 -13.10 -1.04
N GLY A 71 -12.47 -12.09 -1.81
CA GLY A 71 -13.48 -12.24 -2.85
C GLY A 71 -12.96 -12.87 -4.13
N THR A 72 -13.92 -13.31 -4.95
CA THR A 72 -13.66 -13.93 -6.25
C THR A 72 -13.72 -12.89 -7.38
N PRO A 73 -13.14 -13.20 -8.55
CA PRO A 73 -13.33 -12.42 -9.78
C PRO A 73 -14.79 -12.09 -10.10
N GLU A 74 -15.70 -13.03 -9.88
CA GLU A 74 -17.13 -12.89 -10.17
C GLU A 74 -17.80 -11.90 -9.22
N ALA A 75 -17.48 -11.96 -7.93
CA ALA A 75 -17.98 -11.00 -6.94
C ALA A 75 -17.51 -9.57 -7.26
N ALA A 76 -16.25 -9.43 -7.68
CA ALA A 76 -15.69 -8.16 -8.11
C ALA A 76 -16.31 -7.66 -9.42
N ALA A 77 -16.51 -8.53 -10.42
CA ALA A 77 -17.18 -8.19 -11.67
C ALA A 77 -18.61 -7.70 -11.43
N TYR A 78 -19.34 -8.39 -10.57
CA TYR A 78 -20.70 -8.01 -10.18
C TYR A 78 -20.73 -6.64 -9.49
N LEU A 79 -19.82 -6.41 -8.54
CA LEU A 79 -19.69 -5.12 -7.87
C LEU A 79 -19.36 -4.00 -8.86
N LEU A 80 -18.36 -4.20 -9.72
CA LEU A 80 -17.95 -3.21 -10.72
C LEU A 80 -19.01 -2.96 -11.80
N SER A 81 -19.89 -3.92 -12.11
CA SER A 81 -21.00 -3.68 -13.05
C SER A 81 -22.06 -2.71 -12.52
N ARG A 82 -22.12 -2.52 -11.18
CA ARG A 82 -23.08 -1.64 -10.49
C ARG A 82 -22.57 -0.21 -10.35
N HIS A 83 -21.25 -0.04 -10.30
CA HIS A 83 -20.61 1.27 -10.28
C HIS A 83 -20.25 1.61 -11.72
N THR A 84 -20.98 2.52 -12.36
CA THR A 84 -20.67 2.99 -13.72
C THR A 84 -19.20 3.37 -13.80
N VAL A 85 -18.42 2.54 -14.49
CA VAL A 85 -17.02 2.79 -14.78
C VAL A 85 -17.01 3.80 -15.92
N PRO A 86 -16.58 5.05 -15.73
CA PRO A 86 -16.33 5.91 -16.87
C PRO A 86 -15.17 5.27 -17.64
N GLU A 87 -15.41 4.98 -18.92
CA GLU A 87 -14.42 4.43 -19.86
C GLU A 87 -13.18 5.33 -19.96
N ASP A 88 -13.34 6.61 -19.60
CA ASP A 88 -12.28 7.60 -19.54
C ASP A 88 -11.84 7.90 -18.11
N TYR A 89 -10.69 7.33 -17.75
CA TYR A 89 -10.00 7.57 -16.48
C TYR A 89 -9.17 8.86 -16.49
N SER A 90 -9.09 9.57 -17.62
CA SER A 90 -8.24 10.76 -17.76
C SER A 90 -8.67 11.94 -16.90
N GLN A 91 -9.95 11.99 -16.51
CA GLN A 91 -10.49 13.07 -15.67
C GLN A 91 -10.17 12.93 -14.17
N TYR A 92 -9.73 11.75 -13.71
CA TYR A 92 -9.30 11.50 -12.34
C TYR A 92 -7.77 11.63 -12.17
N ILE A 93 -7.11 12.09 -13.23
CA ILE A 93 -5.67 12.37 -13.28
C ILE A 93 -5.41 13.68 -12.51
N GLY A 94 -4.84 13.57 -11.31
CA GLY A 94 -4.22 14.70 -10.60
C GLY A 94 -5.00 15.33 -9.44
N SER A 95 -6.09 14.73 -8.95
CA SER A 95 -6.70 15.20 -7.69
C SER A 95 -5.86 14.77 -6.48
N ALA A 96 -5.56 15.73 -5.60
CA ALA A 96 -4.75 15.54 -4.39
C ALA A 96 -5.42 14.62 -3.34
N ASP A 97 -6.73 14.40 -3.47
CA ASP A 97 -7.47 13.33 -2.80
C ASP A 97 -7.94 12.34 -3.88
N PRO A 98 -7.30 11.18 -4.04
CA PRO A 98 -7.81 10.16 -4.93
C PRO A 98 -8.90 9.42 -4.16
N ILE A 99 -10.16 9.83 -4.35
CA ILE A 99 -11.23 8.83 -4.30
C ILE A 99 -10.88 7.84 -5.40
N LEU A 100 -10.15 6.79 -5.05
CA LEU A 100 -9.79 5.75 -5.99
C LEU A 100 -11.07 5.27 -6.63
N HIS A 101 -11.10 5.29 -7.96
CA HIS A 101 -12.19 4.66 -8.69
C HIS A 101 -12.35 3.23 -8.15
N PRO A 102 -13.59 2.71 -7.98
CA PRO A 102 -13.87 1.35 -7.48
C PRO A 102 -12.90 0.26 -7.97
N THR A 103 -12.60 0.27 -9.27
CA THR A 103 -11.63 -0.64 -9.89
C THR A 103 -10.20 -0.46 -9.36
N GLN A 104 -9.71 0.78 -9.27
CA GLN A 104 -8.38 1.07 -8.75
C GLN A 104 -8.26 0.69 -7.27
N TYR A 105 -9.33 0.94 -6.49
CA TYR A 105 -9.43 0.49 -5.12
C TYR A 105 -9.32 -1.04 -5.04
N LEU A 106 -10.14 -1.79 -5.78
CA LEU A 106 -10.08 -3.25 -5.77
C LEU A 106 -8.71 -3.79 -6.19
N ILE A 107 -8.09 -3.21 -7.21
CA ILE A 107 -6.75 -3.62 -7.66
C ILE A 107 -5.72 -3.40 -6.55
N ARG A 108 -5.66 -2.19 -6.00
CA ARG A 108 -4.71 -1.84 -4.95
C ARG A 108 -4.91 -2.71 -3.71
N GLU A 109 -6.17 -2.87 -3.29
CA GLU A 109 -6.46 -3.57 -2.06
C GLU A 109 -6.29 -5.09 -2.22
N SER A 110 -6.62 -5.68 -3.39
CA SER A 110 -6.35 -7.09 -3.66
C SER A 110 -4.84 -7.38 -3.72
N ALA A 111 -4.05 -6.45 -4.26
CA ALA A 111 -2.59 -6.51 -4.16
C ALA A 111 -2.13 -6.46 -2.71
N ARG A 112 -2.62 -5.51 -1.91
CA ARG A 112 -2.23 -5.36 -0.50
C ARG A 112 -2.55 -6.59 0.35
N TYR A 113 -3.71 -7.22 0.11
CA TYR A 113 -4.14 -8.41 0.84
C TYR A 113 -3.56 -9.72 0.30
N GLY A 114 -2.87 -9.71 -0.84
CA GLY A 114 -2.30 -10.94 -1.40
C GLY A 114 -3.30 -11.79 -2.19
N ASN A 115 -4.47 -11.26 -2.56
CA ASN A 115 -5.48 -11.97 -3.35
C ASN A 115 -5.07 -12.02 -4.84
N ALA A 116 -4.11 -12.90 -5.15
CA ALA A 116 -3.54 -13.04 -6.49
C ALA A 116 -4.55 -13.43 -7.58
N PRO A 117 -5.54 -14.33 -7.35
CA PRO A 117 -6.56 -14.63 -8.35
C PRO A 117 -7.39 -13.40 -8.75
N LEU A 118 -7.87 -12.63 -7.76
CA LEU A 118 -8.63 -11.41 -8.03
C LEU A 118 -7.75 -10.34 -8.66
N PHE A 119 -6.53 -10.15 -8.15
CA PHE A 119 -5.58 -9.19 -8.70
C PHE A 119 -5.29 -9.49 -10.18
N ARG A 120 -5.01 -10.75 -10.53
CA ARG A 120 -4.81 -11.20 -11.92
C ARG A 120 -6.03 -10.90 -12.78
N TYR A 121 -7.23 -11.23 -12.30
CA TYR A 121 -8.46 -10.94 -13.03
C TYR A 121 -8.58 -9.43 -13.34
N LEU A 122 -8.49 -8.58 -12.31
CA LEU A 122 -8.63 -7.14 -12.49
C LEU A 122 -7.57 -6.56 -13.43
N LEU A 123 -6.33 -7.06 -13.35
CA LEU A 123 -5.24 -6.66 -14.23
C LEU A 123 -5.52 -7.00 -15.70
N THR A 124 -6.13 -8.17 -15.97
CA THR A 124 -6.52 -8.56 -17.33
C THR A 124 -7.72 -7.80 -17.88
N GLN A 125 -8.70 -7.47 -17.03
CA GLN A 125 -9.91 -6.79 -17.48
C GLN A 125 -9.72 -5.28 -17.64
N TYR A 126 -8.81 -4.68 -16.88
CA TYR A 126 -8.62 -3.22 -16.83
C TYR A 126 -7.15 -2.80 -17.05
N PRO A 127 -6.53 -3.17 -18.19
CA PRO A 127 -5.11 -2.89 -18.45
C PRO A 127 -4.78 -1.39 -18.49
N ALA A 128 -5.75 -0.54 -18.84
CA ALA A 128 -5.59 0.91 -18.93
C ALA A 128 -5.22 1.58 -17.58
N ILE A 129 -5.54 0.94 -16.46
CA ILE A 129 -5.20 1.43 -15.12
C ILE A 129 -3.68 1.42 -14.89
N PHE A 130 -2.98 0.45 -15.50
CA PHE A 130 -1.54 0.24 -15.35
C PHE A 130 -0.71 1.04 -16.38
N SER A 131 -1.33 1.47 -17.48
CA SER A 131 -0.65 2.22 -18.54
C SER A 131 -0.66 3.73 -18.33
N SER A 132 -1.49 4.26 -17.43
CA SER A 132 -1.83 5.69 -17.46
C SER A 132 -1.02 6.61 -16.55
N GLN A 133 -0.37 6.18 -15.45
CA GLN A 133 0.47 7.07 -14.62
C GLN A 133 1.51 6.37 -13.73
N ARG A 134 2.64 7.07 -13.50
CA ARG A 134 3.69 6.68 -12.53
C ARG A 134 3.15 6.56 -11.08
N TRP A 135 2.29 7.49 -10.64
CA TRP A 135 1.75 7.52 -9.27
C TRP A 135 0.79 6.36 -8.96
N ASN A 136 -0.04 5.98 -9.94
CA ASN A 136 -0.93 4.81 -9.79
C ASN A 136 -0.12 3.52 -9.70
N ASN A 137 0.95 3.41 -10.50
CA ASN A 137 1.83 2.25 -10.49
C ASN A 137 2.60 2.13 -9.18
N GLU A 138 3.11 3.24 -8.63
CA GLU A 138 3.77 3.27 -7.32
C GLU A 138 2.82 2.80 -6.19
N SER A 139 1.58 3.30 -6.14
CA SER A 139 0.62 2.87 -5.12
C SER A 139 0.29 1.37 -5.20
N ILE A 140 0.16 0.83 -6.41
CA ILE A 140 -0.07 -0.60 -6.62
C ILE A 140 1.16 -1.43 -6.24
N LEU A 141 2.37 -0.97 -6.60
CA LEU A 141 3.62 -1.65 -6.26
C LEU A 141 3.86 -1.69 -4.75
N LEU A 142 3.65 -0.58 -4.04
CA LEU A 142 3.72 -0.52 -2.58
C LEU A 142 2.72 -1.48 -1.93
N SER A 143 1.53 -1.63 -2.53
CA SER A 143 0.53 -2.60 -2.07
C SER A 143 0.96 -4.03 -2.35
N ALA A 144 1.49 -4.32 -3.53
CA ALA A 144 2.00 -5.63 -3.90
C ALA A 144 3.14 -6.11 -3.00
N MET A 145 4.01 -5.20 -2.55
CA MET A 145 5.04 -5.50 -1.55
C MET A 145 4.47 -5.95 -0.21
N GLN A 146 3.26 -5.51 0.15
CA GLN A 146 2.56 -6.04 1.31
C GLN A 146 1.97 -7.43 1.04
N GLY A 147 1.39 -7.64 -0.15
CA GLY A 147 0.77 -8.91 -0.56
C GLY A 147 1.73 -10.06 -0.87
N GLY A 148 3.03 -9.79 -0.98
CA GLY A 148 4.06 -10.82 -1.06
C GLY A 148 4.19 -11.51 -2.43
N VAL A 149 4.81 -12.69 -2.43
CA VAL A 149 5.27 -13.40 -3.64
C VAL A 149 4.13 -13.71 -4.63
N GLY A 150 2.94 -14.07 -4.14
CA GLY A 150 1.81 -14.42 -4.99
C GLY A 150 1.40 -13.28 -5.92
N ILE A 151 1.35 -12.05 -5.40
CA ILE A 151 1.05 -10.85 -6.20
C ILE A 151 2.20 -10.52 -7.13
N TRP A 152 3.43 -10.56 -6.64
CA TRP A 152 4.60 -10.25 -7.46
C TRP A 152 4.79 -11.21 -8.62
N ARG A 153 4.44 -12.49 -8.46
CA ARG A 153 4.40 -13.45 -9.58
C ARG A 153 3.42 -12.99 -10.66
N VAL A 154 2.22 -12.56 -10.27
CA VAL A 154 1.25 -11.98 -11.23
C VAL A 154 1.83 -10.73 -11.89
N ILE A 155 2.44 -9.82 -11.14
CA ILE A 155 3.03 -8.60 -11.70
C ILE A 155 4.09 -8.93 -12.75
N LEU A 156 5.04 -9.82 -12.44
CA LEU A 156 6.14 -10.15 -13.34
C LEU A 156 5.70 -10.92 -14.59
N ASP A 157 4.59 -11.67 -14.52
CA ASP A 157 3.99 -12.32 -15.70
C ASP A 157 3.60 -11.29 -16.78
N TYR A 158 3.15 -10.09 -16.39
CA TYR A 158 2.67 -9.05 -17.32
C TYR A 158 3.63 -7.86 -17.47
N TYR A 159 4.39 -7.55 -16.43
CA TYR A 159 5.24 -6.37 -16.31
C TYR A 159 6.60 -6.73 -15.68
N PRO A 160 7.46 -7.50 -16.37
CA PRO A 160 8.71 -8.00 -15.80
C PRO A 160 9.70 -6.89 -15.39
N ALA A 161 9.62 -5.72 -16.04
CA ALA A 161 10.46 -4.56 -15.70
C ALA A 161 10.11 -3.90 -14.36
N TRP A 162 8.96 -4.23 -13.75
CA TRP A 162 8.50 -3.59 -12.51
C TRP A 162 9.26 -4.03 -11.27
N LYS A 163 10.02 -5.13 -11.32
CA LYS A 163 10.93 -5.51 -10.22
C LYS A 163 12.00 -4.45 -9.95
N ASP A 164 12.41 -3.70 -10.97
CA ASP A 164 13.46 -2.67 -10.86
C ASP A 164 12.89 -1.24 -10.78
N ALA A 165 11.62 -1.11 -10.37
CA ALA A 165 10.92 0.17 -10.29
C ALA A 165 11.51 1.11 -9.23
N GLU A 166 11.43 2.41 -9.51
CA GLU A 166 11.93 3.48 -8.63
C GLU A 166 10.81 4.28 -7.97
N PHE A 167 10.99 4.42 -6.66
CA PHE A 167 10.25 5.22 -5.68
C PHE A 167 10.35 6.73 -5.85
N ALA A 168 9.25 7.48 -5.85
CA ALA A 168 9.32 8.92 -5.56
C ALA A 168 9.16 9.13 -4.05
N GLY A 169 10.26 9.11 -3.28
CA GLY A 169 10.19 9.38 -1.83
C GLY A 169 11.25 8.68 -1.00
N HIS A 170 10.88 8.26 0.22
CA HIS A 170 11.78 7.72 1.25
C HIS A 170 12.36 6.33 0.97
N HIS A 171 11.87 5.63 -0.07
CA HIS A 171 12.39 4.34 -0.50
C HIS A 171 12.71 4.48 -1.99
N GLY A 172 13.99 4.61 -2.35
CA GLY A 172 14.43 4.92 -3.71
C GLY A 172 14.18 3.78 -4.71
N CYS A 173 14.11 2.52 -4.24
CA CYS A 173 13.84 1.36 -5.10
C CYS A 173 13.11 0.22 -4.38
N VAL A 174 12.69 -0.79 -5.15
CA VAL A 174 12.02 -2.00 -4.66
C VAL A 174 12.82 -2.71 -3.56
N LEU A 175 14.12 -2.92 -3.76
CA LEU A 175 14.96 -3.65 -2.81
C LEU A 175 15.06 -2.90 -1.46
N GLU A 176 15.18 -1.57 -1.49
CA GLU A 176 15.25 -0.76 -0.27
C GLU A 176 13.97 -0.88 0.57
N PHE A 177 12.80 -0.82 -0.05
CA PHE A 177 11.53 -1.00 0.65
C PHE A 177 11.43 -2.38 1.30
N LEU A 178 11.82 -3.43 0.58
CA LEU A 178 11.71 -4.80 1.07
C LEU A 178 12.63 -5.05 2.26
N VAL A 179 13.84 -4.48 2.23
CA VAL A 179 14.78 -4.54 3.35
C VAL A 179 14.28 -3.74 4.55
N ASP A 180 13.71 -2.55 4.33
CA ASP A 180 13.13 -1.74 5.43
C ASP A 180 12.02 -2.51 6.18
N ARG A 181 11.23 -3.27 5.42
CA ARG A 181 10.05 -4.00 5.90
C ARG A 181 10.33 -5.48 6.22
N ASP A 182 11.59 -5.91 6.20
CA ASP A 182 12.03 -7.29 6.47
C ASP A 182 11.29 -8.36 5.65
N LYS A 183 11.06 -8.10 4.35
CA LYS A 183 10.31 -8.97 3.44
C LYS A 183 11.18 -10.06 2.80
N LYS A 184 11.85 -10.87 3.62
CA LYS A 184 12.89 -11.84 3.19
C LYS A 184 12.46 -12.78 2.06
N GLU A 185 11.29 -13.39 2.17
CA GLU A 185 10.76 -14.31 1.16
C GLU A 185 10.60 -13.62 -0.21
N LEU A 186 10.11 -12.39 -0.19
CA LEU A 186 9.92 -11.60 -1.41
C LEU A 186 11.26 -11.09 -1.97
N ILE A 187 12.23 -10.77 -1.11
CA ILE A 187 13.60 -10.44 -1.54
C ILE A 187 14.21 -11.64 -2.27
N GLU A 188 14.17 -12.83 -1.68
CA GLU A 188 14.72 -14.02 -2.32
C GLU A 188 14.04 -14.32 -3.66
N PHE A 189 12.70 -14.24 -3.71
CA PHE A 189 11.95 -14.43 -4.94
C PHE A 189 12.39 -13.43 -6.03
N LEU A 190 12.41 -12.13 -5.74
CA LEU A 190 12.74 -11.13 -6.76
C LEU A 190 14.20 -11.22 -7.21
N LEU A 191 15.13 -11.58 -6.31
CA LEU A 191 16.52 -11.85 -6.68
C LEU A 191 16.65 -13.06 -7.62
N GLN A 192 15.89 -14.14 -7.40
CA GLN A 192 15.81 -15.27 -8.33
C GLN A 192 15.27 -14.85 -9.70
N GLU A 193 14.32 -13.91 -9.72
CA GLU A 193 13.78 -13.31 -10.94
C GLU A 193 14.72 -12.25 -11.56
N GLY A 194 15.92 -12.06 -11.03
CA GLY A 194 16.93 -11.15 -11.56
C GLY A 194 16.68 -9.68 -11.25
N LEU A 195 16.22 -9.37 -10.03
CA LEU A 195 16.18 -8.03 -9.47
C LEU A 195 17.59 -7.40 -9.46
N ASP A 196 17.70 -6.19 -10.00
CA ASP A 196 18.94 -5.41 -10.05
C ASP A 196 19.34 -4.93 -8.65
N THR A 197 20.44 -5.48 -8.12
CA THR A 197 20.99 -5.14 -6.80
C THR A 197 21.92 -3.93 -6.82
N ASP A 198 22.41 -3.51 -7.98
CA ASP A 198 23.39 -2.43 -8.09
C ASP A 198 22.73 -1.07 -7.84
N ARG A 199 21.45 -0.94 -8.21
CA ARG A 199 20.64 0.28 -7.99
C ARG A 199 20.42 0.60 -6.51
N ALA A 200 20.49 -0.41 -5.66
CA ALA A 200 20.27 -0.28 -4.22
C ALA A 200 21.46 0.36 -3.50
N GLY A 201 22.68 0.19 -4.04
CA GLY A 201 23.92 0.76 -3.51
C GLY A 201 24.18 0.52 -2.01
N ASP A 202 25.04 1.38 -1.43
CA ASP A 202 25.33 1.42 0.01
C ASP A 202 24.11 1.67 0.93
N PRO A 203 23.08 2.46 0.54
CA PRO A 203 21.92 2.73 1.37
C PRO A 203 21.18 1.47 1.84
N VAL A 204 21.02 0.48 0.97
CA VAL A 204 20.33 -0.77 1.31
C VAL A 204 21.13 -1.61 2.30
N LEU A 205 22.46 -1.62 2.17
CA LEU A 205 23.33 -2.34 3.10
C LEU A 205 23.33 -1.70 4.48
N GLU A 206 23.37 -0.38 4.55
CA GLU A 206 23.27 0.36 5.80
C GLU A 206 21.89 0.21 6.45
N LEU A 207 20.82 0.20 5.65
CA LEU A 207 19.46 -0.07 6.11
C LEU A 207 19.34 -1.50 6.69
N ALA A 208 19.83 -2.50 5.97
CA ALA A 208 19.81 -3.89 6.42
C ALA A 208 20.60 -4.06 7.73
N ARG A 209 21.75 -3.39 7.86
CA ARG A 209 22.55 -3.36 9.10
C ARG A 209 21.76 -2.75 10.26
N ARG A 210 21.12 -1.58 10.06
CA ARG A 210 20.29 -0.92 11.08
C ARG A 210 19.11 -1.78 11.54
N ARG A 211 18.53 -2.57 10.63
CA ARG A 211 17.40 -3.47 10.92
C ARG A 211 17.81 -4.83 11.50
N GLY A 212 19.11 -5.11 11.61
CA GLY A 212 19.61 -6.42 12.07
C GLY A 212 19.46 -7.55 11.03
N ALA A 213 18.89 -7.25 9.85
CA ALA A 213 18.74 -8.18 8.72
C ALA A 213 19.97 -8.19 7.78
N GLY A 214 20.99 -7.39 8.10
CA GLY A 214 22.16 -7.13 7.26
C GLY A 214 22.85 -8.39 6.74
N LYS A 215 23.10 -9.38 7.62
CA LYS A 215 23.84 -10.59 7.23
C LYS A 215 23.05 -11.46 6.25
N GLU A 216 21.78 -11.71 6.53
CA GLU A 216 20.94 -12.59 5.69
C GLU A 216 20.63 -11.94 4.33
N VAL A 217 20.30 -10.64 4.32
CA VAL A 217 20.08 -9.89 3.07
C VAL A 217 21.38 -9.84 2.25
N LEU A 218 22.54 -9.66 2.88
CA LEU A 218 23.83 -9.74 2.20
C LEU A 218 24.12 -11.14 1.64
N ASP A 219 23.78 -12.19 2.37
CA ASP A 219 23.98 -13.56 1.91
C ASP A 219 23.06 -13.86 0.72
N LEU A 220 21.82 -13.35 0.72
CA LEU A 220 20.91 -13.41 -0.43
C LEU A 220 21.44 -12.61 -1.63
N ILE A 221 21.87 -11.36 -1.41
CA ILE A 221 22.44 -10.52 -2.47
C ILE A 221 23.70 -11.19 -3.04
N ARG A 222 24.64 -11.70 -2.24
CA ARG A 222 25.83 -12.40 -2.77
C ARG A 222 25.50 -13.68 -3.53
N LYS A 223 24.41 -14.35 -3.17
CA LYS A 223 24.00 -15.60 -3.80
C LYS A 223 23.39 -15.38 -5.19
N TYR A 224 22.72 -14.25 -5.40
CA TYR A 224 21.90 -14.01 -6.60
C TYR A 224 22.24 -12.71 -7.37
N GLY A 225 22.76 -11.68 -6.70
CA GLY A 225 23.35 -10.47 -7.27
C GLY A 225 24.83 -10.73 -7.56
N GLY A 226 25.16 -10.89 -8.85
CA GLY A 226 26.51 -11.21 -9.34
C GLY A 226 27.54 -10.12 -9.10
#